data_AF-A0A327SCK6-F1
#
_entry.id   AF-A0A327SCK6-F1
#
_cell.length_a   1.000
_cell.length_b   1.000
_cell.length_c   1.000
_cell.angle_alpha   90.00
_cell.angle_beta   90.00
_cell.angle_gamma   90.00
#
_symmetry.space_group_name_H-M   'P 1'
#
loop_
_entity.id
_entity.type
_entity.pdbx_description
1 polymer ?
#
loop_
_entity_poly.entity_id
_entity_poly.type
_entity_poly.pdbx_seq_one_letter_code
_entity_poly.pdbx_strand_id
1 'polypeptide(L)' 'MGTTLNFNQIKKTELIEKKLIITKINGNQVTFDLNNIAASDIQRLNDILVKNTVVNPV' A
#
# COMPACT_ATOMS: atom_id res chain seq x y z
N MET A 1 -19.23 3.43 4.11
CA MET A 1 -18.52 2.33 4.80
C MET A 1 -17.14 2.23 4.19
N GLY A 2 -16.08 2.28 5.00
CA GLY A 2 -14.70 2.23 4.54
C GLY A 2 -14.11 0.82 4.60
N THR A 3 -13.12 0.54 3.77
CA THR A 3 -12.36 -0.71 3.83
C THR A 3 -11.16 -0.52 4.73
N THR A 4 -11.05 -1.31 5.80
CA THR A 4 -9.87 -1.33 6.67
C THR A 4 -8.81 -2.27 6.11
N LEU A 5 -7.55 -1.86 6.23
CA LEU A 5 -6.38 -2.68 5.87
C LEU A 5 -5.42 -2.73 7.06
N ASN A 6 -5.03 -3.94 7.46
CA ASN A 6 -4.05 -4.15 8.51
C ASN A 6 -2.68 -4.45 7.90
N PHE A 7 -1.62 -3.83 8.41
CA PHE A 7 -0.25 -3.98 7.88
C PHE A 7 0.25 -5.43 7.94
N ASN A 8 -0.12 -6.19 8.97
CA ASN A 8 0.25 -7.60 9.11
C ASN A 8 -0.38 -8.53 8.05
N GLN A 9 -1.28 -8.02 7.20
CA GLN A 9 -1.88 -8.74 6.09
C GLN A 9 -1.20 -8.41 4.75
N ILE A 10 -0.29 -7.43 4.72
CA ILE A 10 0.36 -6.95 3.50
C ILE A 10 1.60 -7.79 3.22
N LYS A 11 1.67 -8.37 2.01
CA LYS A 11 2.85 -9.09 1.51
C LYS A 11 3.74 -8.21 0.65
N LYS A 12 3.13 -7.37 -0.20
CA LYS A 12 3.84 -6.51 -1.14
C LYS A 12 3.03 -5.25 -1.41
N THR A 13 3.74 -4.13 -1.58
CA THR A 13 3.18 -2.83 -1.94
C THR A 13 3.89 -2.30 -3.17
N GLU A 14 3.15 -1.80 -4.15
CA GLU A 14 3.68 -1.25 -5.39
C GLU A 14 2.98 0.07 -5.71
N LEU A 15 3.76 1.10 -6.03
CA LEU A 15 3.26 2.40 -6.49
C LEU A 15 3.63 2.55 -7.97
N ILE A 16 2.63 2.45 -8.85
CA ILE A 16 2.81 2.50 -10.30
C ILE A 16 1.81 3.51 -10.85
N GLU A 17 2.27 4.54 -11.58
CA GLU A 17 1.40 5.48 -12.30
C GLU A 17 0.22 6.02 -11.47
N LYS A 18 0.49 6.49 -10.24
CA LYS A 18 -0.53 6.97 -9.27
C LYS A 18 -1.56 5.91 -8.84
N LYS A 19 -1.22 4.64 -8.93
CA LYS A 19 -1.98 3.54 -8.33
C LYS A 19 -1.15 2.89 -7.25
N LEU A 20 -1.75 2.73 -6.07
CA LEU A 20 -1.16 1.95 -5.01
C LEU A 20 -1.78 0.55 -5.04
N ILE A 21 -0.96 -0.45 -5.32
CA ILE A 21 -1.37 -1.84 -5.38
C ILE A 21 -0.83 -2.54 -4.15
N ILE A 22 -1.72 -3.10 -3.35
CA ILE A 22 -1.40 -3.86 -2.15
C ILE A 22 -1.77 -5.30 -2.39
N THR A 23 -0.76 -6.18 -2.41
CA THR A 23 -0.96 -7.63 -2.45
C THR A 23 -0.91 -8.16 -1.02
N LYS A 24 -2.00 -8.79 -0.60
CA LYS A 24 -2.12 -9.41 0.72
C LYS A 24 -1.42 -10.77 0.75
N ILE A 25 -1.13 -11.27 1.95
CA ILE A 25 -0.51 -12.59 2.16
C ILE A 25 -1.36 -13.72 1.57
N ASN A 26 -2.68 -13.57 1.56
CA ASN A 26 -3.60 -14.54 0.97
C ASN A 26 -3.71 -14.44 -0.57
N GLY A 27 -2.92 -13.59 -1.23
CA GLY A 27 -2.92 -13.39 -2.67
C GLY A 27 -3.94 -12.35 -3.18
N ASN A 28 -4.90 -11.91 -2.35
CA ASN A 28 -5.86 -10.89 -2.76
C ASN A 28 -5.18 -9.53 -2.96
N GLN A 29 -5.64 -8.78 -3.95
CA GLN A 29 -5.14 -7.45 -4.24
C GLN A 29 -6.16 -6.38 -3.91
N VAL A 30 -5.66 -5.24 -3.42
CA VAL A 30 -6.42 -4.01 -3.24
C VAL A 30 -5.69 -2.90 -3.99
N THR A 31 -6.43 -2.18 -4.82
CA THR A 31 -5.89 -1.06 -5.61
C THR A 31 -6.53 0.24 -5.15
N PHE A 32 -5.69 1.23 -4.86
CA PHE A 32 -6.13 2.60 -4.59
C PHE A 32 -5.76 3.47 -5.78
N ASP A 33 -6.74 4.20 -6.31
CA ASP A 33 -6.52 5.27 -7.29
C ASP A 33 -6.11 6.55 -6.57
N LEU A 34 -4.94 7.08 -6.91
CA LEU A 34 -4.35 8.28 -6.31
C LEU A 34 -4.38 9.49 -7.25
N ASN A 35 -5.13 9.44 -8.36
CA ASN A 35 -5.16 10.51 -9.37
C ASN A 35 -5.50 11.89 -8.81
N ASN A 36 -6.38 11.94 -7.80
CA ASN A 36 -6.83 13.16 -7.16
C ASN A 36 -6.16 13.43 -5.80
N ILE A 37 -5.06 12.73 -5.49
CA ILE A 37 -4.29 12.92 -4.26
C ILE A 37 -3.04 13.74 -4.58
N ALA A 38 -2.71 14.70 -3.71
CA ALA A 38 -1.52 15.50 -3.87
C ALA A 38 -0.25 14.64 -3.77
N ALA A 39 0.78 14.96 -4.58
CA ALA A 39 2.00 14.17 -4.63
C ALA A 39 2.70 14.03 -3.26
N SER A 40 2.65 15.07 -2.42
CA SER A 40 3.17 15.05 -1.05
C SER A 40 2.47 14.02 -0.16
N ASP A 41 1.16 13.87 -0.31
CA ASP A 41 0.37 12.89 0.44
C ASP A 41 0.62 11.47 -0.07
N ILE A 42 0.81 11.31 -1.39
CA ILE A 42 1.23 10.03 -2.00
C ILE A 42 2.59 9.59 -1.46
N GLN A 43 3.56 10.51 -1.37
CA GLN A 43 4.88 10.24 -0.79
C GLN A 43 4.77 9.79 0.67
N ARG A 44 4.01 10.53 1.48
CA ARG A 44 3.78 10.18 2.89
C ARG A 44 3.10 8.82 3.05
N LEU A 45 2.16 8.48 2.17
CA LEU A 45 1.51 7.17 2.15
C LEU A 45 2.52 6.05 1.84
N ASN A 46 3.39 6.25 0.85
CA ASN A 46 4.45 5.29 0.54
C ASN A 46 5.40 5.07 1.73
N ASP A 47 5.81 6.15 2.40
CA ASP A 47 6.68 6.07 3.59
C ASP A 47 6.05 5.27 4.73
N ILE A 48 4.74 5.48 4.99
CA ILE A 48 4.00 4.72 6.00
C ILE A 48 3.98 3.23 5.64
N LEU A 49 3.74 2.90 4.37
CA LEU A 49 3.67 1.51 3.93
C LEU A 49 5.03 0.82 4.01
N VAL A 50 6.10 1.47 3.55
CA VAL A 50 7.46 0.92 3.63
C VAL A 50 7.89 0.73 5.10
N LYS A 51 7.62 1.70 5.98
CA LYS A 51 7.99 1.62 7.40
C LYS A 51 7.27 0.48 8.14
N ASN A 52 6.01 0.21 7.79
CA ASN A 52 5.17 -0.76 8.51
C ASN A 52 5.08 -2.13 7.82
N THR A 53 5.52 -2.25 6.57
CA THR A 53 5.69 -3.55 5.92
C THR A 53 7.05 -4.08 6.35
N VAL A 54 7.09 -4.83 7.45
CA VAL A 54 8.31 -5.52 7.87
C VAL A 54 8.67 -6.52 6.77
N VAL A 55 9.72 -6.21 6.02
CA VAL A 55 10.37 -7.18 5.15
C VAL A 55 10.86 -8.28 6.08
N ASN A 56 10.23 -9.46 6.04
CA ASN A 56 10.90 -10.67 6.52
C ASN A 56 12.17 -10.79 5.65
N PRO A 57 13.37 -10.56 6.20
CA PRO A 57 14.56 -10.93 5.47
C PRO A 57 14.50 -12.45 5.34
N VAL A 58 14.56 -12.95 4.10
CA VAL A 58 14.81 -14.37 3.84
C VAL A 58 16.22 -14.70 4.31
#